data_AF-A0A352LNP3-F1
#
_entry.id   AF-A0A352LNP3-F1
#
_cell.length_a   1.000
_cell.length_b   1.000
_cell.length_c   1.000
_cell.angle_alpha   90.00
_cell.angle_beta   90.00
_cell.angle_gamma   90.00
#
_symmetry.space_group_name_H-M   'P 1'
#
loop_
_entity.id
_entity.type
_entity.pdbx_description
1 polymer ?
#
loop_
_entity_poly.entity_id
_entity_poly.type
_entity_poly.pdbx_seq_one_letter_code
_entity_poly.pdbx_strand_id
1 'polypeptide(L)'
;MVDEKTIEKLRAQSAQQIRMASWGLFVATAAAAAAAANDFVQGAQASALGNIGLLLIMLRVYWNVPRTVAAAKKTDKRWLQAEIEYLEERYPWADSVGKAGWVLLVGAVVLQLFLGLK
;
A
#
# COMPACT_ATOMS: atom_id res chain seq x y z
N MET A 1 -8.78 13.29 17.31
CA MET A 1 -8.37 12.00 17.85
C MET A 1 -9.55 11.04 17.94
N VAL A 2 -9.61 10.11 16.99
CA VAL A 2 -10.63 9.05 16.97
C VAL A 2 -10.19 7.94 17.92
N ASP A 3 -11.04 7.62 18.89
CA ASP A 3 -10.79 6.53 19.83
C ASP A 3 -10.75 5.16 19.11
N GLU A 4 -9.80 4.31 19.49
CA GLU A 4 -9.53 3.04 18.82
C GLU A 4 -10.76 2.11 18.83
N LYS A 5 -11.50 2.09 19.95
CA LYS A 5 -12.75 1.31 20.07
C LYS A 5 -13.85 1.83 19.14
N THR A 6 -13.86 3.15 18.88
CA THR A 6 -14.83 3.76 17.96
C THR A 6 -14.55 3.30 16.53
N ILE A 7 -13.29 3.25 16.11
CA ILE A 7 -12.92 2.76 14.79
C ILE A 7 -13.15 1.26 14.62
N GLU A 8 -12.85 0.46 15.64
CA GLU A 8 -13.12 -0.98 15.60
C GLU A 8 -14.61 -1.26 15.40
N LYS A 9 -15.47 -0.51 16.10
CA LYS A 9 -16.92 -0.62 15.94
C LYS A 9 -17.39 -0.26 14.53
N LEU A 10 -16.80 0.76 13.91
CA LEU A 10 -17.11 1.16 12.53
C LEU A 10 -16.63 0.10 11.52
N ARG A 11 -15.43 -0.46 11.72
CA ARG A 11 -14.87 -1.55 10.90
C ARG A 11 -15.64 -2.86 11.03
N ALA A 12 -16.28 -3.13 12.18
CA ALA A 12 -16.94 -4.40 12.47
C ALA A 12 -17.94 -4.84 11.40
N GLN A 13 -18.73 -3.92 10.85
CA GLN A 13 -19.71 -4.20 9.79
C GLN A 13 -19.09 -4.68 8.48
N SER A 14 -17.81 -4.39 8.26
CA SER A 14 -17.06 -4.74 7.05
C SER A 14 -15.80 -5.54 7.37
N ALA A 15 -15.71 -6.13 8.57
CA ALA A 15 -14.50 -6.79 9.06
C ALA A 15 -14.04 -7.93 8.14
N GLN A 16 -14.98 -8.71 7.60
CA GLN A 16 -14.65 -9.77 6.64
C GLN A 16 -14.04 -9.22 5.35
N GLN A 17 -14.60 -8.14 4.79
CA GLN A 17 -14.12 -7.51 3.56
C GLN A 17 -12.72 -6.91 3.76
N ILE A 18 -12.52 -6.23 4.89
CA ILE A 18 -11.22 -5.69 5.30
C ILE A 18 -10.20 -6.84 5.43
N ARG A 19 -10.54 -7.91 6.16
CA ARG A 19 -9.66 -9.06 6.33
C ARG A 19 -9.28 -9.72 5.00
N MET A 20 -10.26 -9.95 4.12
CA MET A 20 -9.98 -10.55 2.81
C MET A 20 -9.08 -9.67 1.94
N ALA A 21 -9.35 -8.36 1.89
CA ALA A 21 -8.52 -7.41 1.15
C ALA A 21 -7.10 -7.31 1.73
N SER A 22 -6.96 -7.25 3.06
CA SER A 22 -5.67 -7.28 3.74
C SER A 22 -4.90 -8.57 3.45
N TRP A 23 -5.56 -9.74 3.45
CA TRP A 23 -4.92 -11.00 3.09
C TRP A 23 -4.41 -11.03 1.66
N GLY A 24 -5.23 -10.60 0.70
CA GLY A 24 -4.81 -10.51 -0.70
C GLY A 24 -3.61 -9.58 -0.88
N LEU A 25 -3.65 -8.41 -0.24
CA LEU A 25 -2.54 -7.45 -0.28
C LEU A 25 -1.30 -7.94 0.45
N PHE A 26 -1.44 -8.69 1.54
CA PHE A 26 -0.32 -9.30 2.24
C PHE A 26 0.43 -10.27 1.33
N VAL A 27 -0.30 -11.17 0.65
CA VAL A 27 0.29 -12.13 -0.30
C VAL A 27 0.95 -11.40 -1.46
N ALA A 28 0.29 -10.37 -2.02
CA ALA A 28 0.85 -9.59 -3.11
C ALA A 28 2.12 -8.82 -2.70
N THR A 29 2.13 -8.23 -1.50
CA THR A 29 3.28 -7.54 -0.90
C THR A 29 4.44 -8.51 -0.72
N ALA A 30 4.18 -9.73 -0.22
CA ALA A 30 5.19 -10.77 -0.07
C ALA A 30 5.77 -11.21 -1.43
N ALA A 31 4.93 -11.36 -2.46
CA ALA A 31 5.37 -11.68 -3.81
C ALA A 31 6.25 -10.58 -4.41
N ALA A 32 5.87 -9.31 -4.26
CA ALA A 32 6.67 -8.17 -4.70
C ALA A 32 8.03 -8.11 -3.98
N ALA A 33 8.05 -8.37 -2.68
CA ALA A 33 9.29 -8.45 -1.90
C ALA A 33 10.20 -9.58 -2.39
N ALA A 34 9.64 -10.77 -2.66
CA ALA A 34 10.40 -11.90 -3.18
C ALA A 34 10.97 -11.61 -4.58
N ALA A 35 10.19 -10.97 -5.46
CA ALA A 35 10.63 -10.56 -6.79
C ALA A 35 11.76 -9.52 -6.71
N ALA A 36 11.61 -8.50 -5.85
CA ALA A 36 12.65 -7.50 -5.61
C ALA A 36 13.97 -8.12 -5.12
N ALA A 37 13.88 -9.05 -4.16
CA ALA A 37 15.05 -9.74 -3.62
C ALA A 37 15.73 -10.61 -4.68
N ASN A 38 14.95 -11.33 -5.48
CA ASN A 38 15.47 -12.15 -6.57
C ASN A 38 16.23 -11.29 -7.60
N ASP A 39 15.66 -10.17 -8.03
CA ASP A 39 16.29 -9.29 -9.01
C ASP A 39 17.56 -8.65 -8.48
N PHE A 40 17.58 -8.30 -7.20
CA PHE A 40 18.78 -7.78 -6.53
C PHE A 40 19.93 -8.80 -6.55
N VAL A 41 19.63 -10.08 -6.28
CA VAL A 41 20.62 -11.17 -6.34
C VAL A 41 21.09 -11.43 -7.77
N GLN A 42 20.21 -11.29 -8.76
CA GLN A 42 20.55 -11.46 -10.18
C GLN A 42 21.28 -10.25 -10.79
N GLY A 43 21.48 -9.18 -10.02
CA GLY A 43 22.12 -7.95 -10.51
C GLY A 43 21.27 -7.12 -11.47
N ALA A 44 19.97 -7.41 -11.58
CA ALA A 44 19.01 -6.68 -12.41
C ALA A 44 18.53 -5.43 -11.65
N GLN A 45 19.37 -4.40 -11.61
CA GLN A 45 19.19 -3.25 -10.73
C GLN A 45 17.92 -2.45 -11.06
N ALA A 46 17.61 -2.29 -12.35
CA ALA A 46 16.43 -1.53 -12.76
C ALA A 46 15.14 -2.30 -12.43
N SER A 47 15.12 -3.61 -12.68
CA SER A 47 14.01 -4.49 -12.29
C SER A 47 13.81 -4.54 -10.76
N ALA A 48 14.90 -4.69 -9.99
CA ALA A 48 14.86 -4.68 -8.53
C ALA A 48 14.27 -3.37 -7.98
N LEU A 49 14.69 -2.23 -8.53
CA LEU A 49 14.23 -0.91 -8.13
C LEU A 49 12.74 -0.71 -8.45
N GLY A 50 12.27 -1.24 -9.59
CA GLY A 50 10.85 -1.27 -9.94
C GLY A 50 10.02 -2.12 -8.98
N ASN A 51 10.51 -3.32 -8.63
CA ASN A 51 9.84 -4.23 -7.70
C ASN A 51 9.84 -3.69 -6.25
N ILE A 52 10.89 -2.98 -5.83
CA ILE A 52 10.89 -2.24 -4.56
C ILE A 52 9.85 -1.11 -4.60
N GLY A 53 9.76 -0.36 -5.71
CA GLY A 53 8.73 0.65 -5.89
C GLY A 53 7.32 0.07 -5.74
N LEU A 54 7.07 -1.07 -6.38
CA LEU A 54 5.80 -1.78 -6.31
C LEU A 54 5.49 -2.31 -4.90
N LEU A 55 6.50 -2.83 -4.20
CA LEU A 55 6.41 -3.23 -2.80
C LEU A 55 5.95 -2.08 -1.90
N LEU A 56 6.57 -0.90 -2.03
CA LEU A 56 6.22 0.27 -1.22
C LEU A 56 4.79 0.77 -1.52
N ILE A 57 4.36 0.73 -2.78
CA ILE A 57 2.98 1.05 -3.16
C ILE A 57 2.00 0.05 -2.51
N MET A 58 2.30 -1.26 -2.58
CA MET A 58 1.46 -2.28 -1.96
C MET A 58 1.38 -2.14 -0.45
N LEU A 59 2.50 -1.80 0.21
CA LEU A 59 2.53 -1.48 1.63
C LEU A 59 1.58 -0.32 1.94
N ARG A 60 1.65 0.78 1.19
CA ARG A 60 0.74 1.92 1.35
C ARG A 60 -0.73 1.51 1.16
N VAL A 61 -1.03 0.66 0.19
CA VAL A 61 -2.41 0.18 -0.05
C VAL A 61 -2.89 -0.73 1.09
N TYR A 62 -2.04 -1.61 1.62
CA TYR A 62 -2.37 -2.50 2.74
C TYR A 62 -2.83 -1.71 3.97
N TRP A 63 -2.12 -0.65 4.34
CA TRP A 63 -2.52 0.21 5.46
C TRP A 63 -3.81 1.00 5.18
N ASN A 64 -4.09 1.31 3.91
CA ASN A 64 -5.29 2.05 3.49
C ASN A 64 -6.51 1.14 3.20
N VAL A 65 -6.45 -0.17 3.46
CA VAL A 65 -7.57 -1.09 3.19
C VAL A 65 -8.87 -0.65 3.88
N PRO A 66 -8.92 -0.37 5.20
CA PRO A 66 -10.17 0.01 5.86
C PRO A 66 -10.79 1.27 5.26
N ARG A 67 -9.97 2.29 4.97
CA ARG A 67 -10.38 3.51 4.27
C ARG A 67 -10.94 3.22 2.88
N THR A 68 -10.31 2.33 2.13
CA THR A 68 -10.73 1.99 0.76
C THR A 68 -12.07 1.27 0.76
N VAL A 69 -12.28 0.34 1.71
CA VAL A 69 -13.57 -0.33 1.91
C VAL A 69 -14.64 0.68 2.35
N ALA A 70 -14.30 1.62 3.23
CA ALA A 70 -15.21 2.69 3.65
C ALA A 70 -15.64 3.59 2.47
N ALA A 71 -14.68 4.02 1.66
CA ALA A 71 -14.91 4.83 0.47
C ALA A 71 -15.80 4.11 -0.55
N ALA A 72 -15.60 2.80 -0.73
CA ALA A 72 -16.40 1.98 -1.63
C ALA A 72 -17.87 1.86 -1.17
N LYS A 73 -18.13 1.88 0.15
CA LYS A 73 -19.49 1.71 0.67
C LYS A 73 -20.40 2.94 0.53
N LYS A 74 -19.88 4.15 0.29
CA LYS A 74 -20.60 5.43 0.03
C LYS A 74 -21.68 5.89 1.04
N THR A 75 -22.26 4.99 1.85
CA THR A 75 -23.33 5.25 2.81
C THR A 75 -22.83 5.82 4.13
N ASP A 76 -21.58 5.55 4.51
CA ASP A 76 -21.05 5.93 5.82
C ASP A 76 -19.88 6.91 5.72
N LYS A 77 -20.22 8.17 5.42
CA LYS A 77 -19.25 9.29 5.34
C LYS A 77 -18.51 9.49 6.66
N ARG A 78 -19.16 9.18 7.79
CA ARG A 78 -18.57 9.30 9.13
C ARG A 78 -17.47 8.26 9.33
N TRP A 79 -17.68 7.03 8.88
CA TRP A 79 -16.64 6.01 8.89
C TRP A 79 -15.44 6.40 8.02
N LEU A 80 -15.68 6.85 6.78
CA LEU A 80 -14.59 7.27 5.89
C LEU A 80 -13.74 8.39 6.51
N GLN A 81 -14.39 9.38 7.13
CA GLN A 81 -13.67 10.50 7.74
C GLN A 81 -12.88 10.07 8.98
N ALA A 82 -13.45 9.19 9.81
CA ALA A 82 -12.74 8.60 10.94
C ALA A 82 -11.49 7.81 10.51
N GLU A 83 -11.58 7.05 9.41
CA GLU A 83 -10.41 6.31 8.86
C GLU A 83 -9.33 7.25 8.34
N ILE A 84 -9.69 8.38 7.73
CA ILE A 84 -8.71 9.37 7.27
C ILE A 84 -7.95 9.96 8.47
N GLU A 85 -8.68 10.42 9.49
CA GLU A 85 -8.09 11.00 10.70
C GLU A 85 -7.17 10.00 11.42
N TYR A 86 -7.61 8.74 11.55
CA TYR A 86 -6.80 7.69 12.16
C TYR A 86 -5.54 7.36 11.37
N LEU A 87 -5.61 7.32 10.04
CA LEU A 87 -4.44 7.04 9.21
C LEU A 87 -3.42 8.19 9.25
N GLU A 88 -3.89 9.43 9.25
CA GLU A 88 -3.02 10.62 9.35
C GLU A 88 -2.31 10.67 10.71
N GLU A 89 -3.03 10.38 11.80
CA GLU A 89 -2.45 10.35 13.15
C GLU A 89 -1.50 9.15 13.35
N ARG A 90 -1.92 7.95 12.95
CA ARG A 90 -1.19 6.71 13.27
C ARG A 90 -0.08 6.37 12.28
N TYR A 91 -0.25 6.74 11.02
CA TYR A 91 0.67 6.38 9.93
C TYR A 91 0.97 7.57 9.00
N PRO A 92 1.53 8.68 9.53
CA PRO A 92 1.82 9.88 8.73
C PRO A 92 2.83 9.59 7.60
N TRP A 93 3.67 8.58 7.78
CA TRP A 93 4.66 8.15 6.80
C TRP A 93 4.07 7.36 5.62
N ALA A 94 2.84 6.84 5.73
CA ALA A 94 2.26 5.95 4.72
C ALA A 94 2.11 6.66 3.37
N ASP A 95 1.78 7.95 3.37
CA ASP A 95 1.69 8.72 2.13
C ASP A 95 3.07 8.98 1.50
N SER A 96 4.07 9.27 2.33
CA SER A 96 5.47 9.42 1.87
C SER A 96 6.02 8.12 1.28
N VAL A 97 5.72 6.96 1.88
CA VAL A 97 6.08 5.65 1.36
C VAL A 97 5.42 5.37 0.01
N GLY A 98 4.14 5.70 -0.14
CA GLY A 98 3.45 5.58 -1.42
C GLY A 98 4.08 6.44 -2.52
N LYS A 99 4.42 7.70 -2.20
CA LYS A 99 5.11 8.62 -3.12
C LYS A 99 6.50 8.10 -3.50
N ALA A 100 7.29 7.65 -2.53
CA ALA A 100 8.60 7.07 -2.78
C ALA A 100 8.48 5.83 -3.69
N GLY A 101 7.49 4.97 -3.45
CA GLY A 101 7.21 3.81 -4.30
C GLY A 101 6.93 4.19 -5.75
N TRP A 102 6.10 5.21 -5.99
CA TRP A 102 5.84 5.72 -7.34
C TRP A 102 7.08 6.31 -8.01
N VAL A 103 7.88 7.09 -7.28
CA VAL A 103 9.13 7.66 -7.81
C VAL A 103 10.10 6.55 -8.22
N LEU A 104 10.27 5.52 -7.40
CA LEU A 104 11.12 4.37 -7.71
C LEU A 104 10.58 3.59 -8.92
N LEU A 105 9.28 3.33 -8.96
CA LEU A 105 8.66 2.58 -10.06
C LEU A 105 8.80 3.32 -11.40
N VAL A 106 8.49 4.62 -11.43
CA VAL A 106 8.65 5.45 -12.64
C VAL A 106 10.12 5.57 -13.00
N GLY A 107 10.99 5.80 -12.03
CA GLY A 107 12.44 5.84 -12.24
C GLY A 107 12.97 4.56 -12.89
N ALA A 108 12.57 3.40 -12.38
CA ALA A 108 12.94 2.10 -12.93
C ALA A 108 12.49 1.94 -14.40
N VAL A 109 11.24 2.31 -14.72
CA VAL A 109 10.72 2.26 -16.10
C VAL A 109 11.51 3.18 -17.02
N VAL A 110 11.84 4.39 -16.58
CA VAL A 110 12.65 5.34 -17.36
C VAL A 110 14.07 4.79 -17.58
N LEU A 111 14.70 4.22 -16.55
CA LEU A 111 16.02 3.59 -16.68
C LEU A 111 15.99 2.43 -17.69
N GLN A 112 14.96 1.59 -17.64
CA GLN A 112 14.80 0.46 -18.59
C GLN A 112 14.59 0.93 -20.03
N LEU A 113 13.71 1.92 -20.23
CA LEU A 113 13.36 2.40 -21.57
C LEU A 113 14.48 3.22 -22.24
N PHE A 114 15.19 4.05 -21.48
CA PHE A 114 16.14 5.02 -22.06
C PHE A 114 17.61 4.62 -21.92
N LEU A 115 17.97 3.79 -20.95
CA LEU A 115 19.36 3.41 -20.69
C LEU A 115 19.65 1.93 -20.96
N GLY A 116 18.63 1.13 -21.30
CA GLY A 116 18.78 -0.30 -21.61
C GLY A 116 19.30 -1.13 -20.42
N LEU A 117 19.27 -0.57 -19.21
CA LEU A 117 19.64 -1.24 -17.96
C LEU A 117 18.55 -2.26 -17.62
N LYS A 118 18.95 -3.52 -17.41
CA LYS A 118 18.07 -4.59 -16.90
C LYS A 118 18.04 -4.55 -15.36
#